data_AF-A0A117SBA6-F1
#
_entry.id   AF-A0A117SBA6-F1
#
_cell.length_a   1.000
_cell.length_b   1.000
_cell.length_c   1.000
_cell.angle_alpha   90.00
_cell.angle_beta   90.00
_cell.angle_gamma   90.00
#
_symmetry.space_group_name_H-M   'P 1'
#
loop_
_entity.id
_entity.type
_entity.pdbx_description
1 polymer ?
#
loop_
_entity_poly.entity_id
_entity_poly.type
_entity_poly.pdbx_seq_one_letter_code
_entity_poly.pdbx_strand_id
1 'polypeptide(L)'
;MLIGVFGIILIASNLYYGGTVETWSKSIGLLLVLGLALALKVKRIKSTPQKLDERLQLITYRAISIGFYLMLSAIFWFYTKEMIIEGQVSIRTIIELVAGLVGYLGSFLVLNKRY
;
A
#
# COMPACT_ATOMS: atom_id res chain seq x y z
N MET A 1 -3.54 -6.24 8.93
CA MET A 1 -4.41 -5.97 7.75
C MET A 1 -4.33 -4.48 7.43
N LEU A 2 -3.39 -4.07 6.56
CA LEU A 2 -3.27 -2.68 6.11
C LEU A 2 -3.48 -2.56 4.60
N ILE A 3 -3.25 -3.64 3.84
CA ILE A 3 -3.50 -3.68 2.40
C ILE A 3 -4.99 -3.50 2.07
N GLY A 4 -5.90 -4.01 2.91
CA GLY A 4 -7.34 -3.82 2.75
C GLY A 4 -7.79 -2.36 2.88
N VAL A 5 -7.02 -1.51 3.56
CA VAL A 5 -7.33 -0.07 3.70
C VAL A 5 -7.19 0.63 2.35
N PHE A 6 -6.21 0.25 1.53
CA PHE A 6 -6.09 0.79 0.16
C PHE A 6 -7.29 0.43 -0.71
N GLY A 7 -7.83 -0.78 -0.56
CA GLY A 7 -9.05 -1.19 -1.27
C GLY A 7 -10.26 -0.35 -0.86
N ILE A 8 -10.42 -0.09 0.45
CA ILE A 8 -11.49 0.77 0.98
C ILE A 8 -11.34 2.22 0.46
N ILE A 9 -10.12 2.76 0.46
CA ILE A 9 -9.81 4.08 -0.08
C ILE A 9 -10.22 4.18 -1.56
N LEU A 10 -9.90 3.14 -2.35
CA LEU A 10 -10.20 3.07 -3.78
C LEU A 10 -11.71 3.05 -4.05
N ILE A 11 -12.46 2.25 -3.29
CA ILE A 11 -13.92 2.14 -3.40
C ILE A 11 -14.58 3.46 -2.94
N ALA A 12 -14.17 4.00 -1.81
CA ALA A 12 -14.71 5.25 -1.27
C ALA A 12 -14.48 6.43 -2.23
N SER A 13 -13.30 6.49 -2.85
CA SER A 13 -12.97 7.55 -3.82
C SER A 13 -13.83 7.46 -5.08
N ASN A 14 -14.04 6.25 -5.64
CA ASN A 14 -14.89 6.07 -6.81
C ASN A 14 -16.37 6.40 -6.52
N LEU A 15 -16.86 6.10 -5.32
CA LEU A 15 -18.23 6.42 -4.91
C LEU A 15 -18.43 7.91 -4.67
N TYR A 16 -17.45 8.60 -4.07
CA TYR A 16 -17.59 10.00 -3.68
C TYR A 16 -17.38 10.98 -4.85
N TYR A 17 -16.47 10.68 -5.77
CA TYR A 17 -16.14 11.56 -6.89
C TYR A 17 -16.87 11.21 -8.21
N GLY A 18 -17.85 10.30 -8.17
CA GLY A 18 -18.68 10.00 -9.35
C GLY A 18 -17.94 9.25 -10.46
N GLY A 19 -17.27 8.13 -10.12
CA GLY A 19 -16.44 7.37 -11.05
C GLY A 19 -17.17 6.94 -12.34
N THR A 20 -16.58 7.31 -13.49
CA THR A 20 -16.98 6.82 -14.82
C THR A 20 -16.65 5.33 -14.99
N VAL A 21 -17.21 4.71 -16.04
CA VAL A 21 -16.92 3.29 -16.38
C VAL A 21 -15.43 3.03 -16.61
N GLU A 22 -14.70 4.01 -17.16
CA GLU A 22 -13.24 3.91 -17.33
C GLU A 22 -12.47 3.94 -16.01
N THR A 23 -12.85 4.79 -15.06
CA THR A 23 -12.23 4.78 -13.72
C THR A 23 -12.51 3.50 -12.95
N TRP A 24 -13.70 2.91 -13.13
CA TRP A 24 -14.05 1.62 -12.54
C TRP A 24 -13.23 0.46 -13.10
N SER A 25 -12.97 0.42 -14.42
CA SER A 25 -12.18 -0.66 -15.03
C SER A 25 -10.73 -0.66 -14.51
N LYS A 26 -10.11 0.53 -14.39
CA LYS A 26 -8.77 0.71 -13.82
C LYS A 26 -8.74 0.37 -12.32
N SER A 27 -9.79 0.75 -11.59
CA SER A 27 -9.93 0.48 -10.15
C SER A 27 -10.06 -1.01 -9.84
N ILE A 28 -10.78 -1.78 -10.67
CA ILE A 28 -10.91 -3.24 -10.52
C ILE A 28 -9.56 -3.93 -10.70
N GLY A 29 -8.74 -3.50 -11.67
CA GLY A 29 -7.38 -4.02 -11.85
C GLY A 29 -6.50 -3.80 -10.63
N LEU A 30 -6.54 -2.60 -10.04
CA LEU A 30 -5.82 -2.29 -8.80
C LEU A 30 -6.34 -3.09 -7.60
N LEU A 31 -7.65 -3.27 -7.47
CA LEU A 31 -8.26 -4.08 -6.42
C LEU A 31 -7.83 -5.56 -6.50
N LEU A 32 -7.74 -6.12 -7.71
CA LEU A 32 -7.24 -7.48 -7.94
C LEU A 32 -5.79 -7.65 -7.49
N VAL A 33 -4.93 -6.69 -7.83
CA VAL A 33 -3.51 -6.69 -7.41
C VAL A 33 -3.39 -6.59 -5.89
N LEU A 34 -4.18 -5.72 -5.25
CA LEU A 34 -4.24 -5.61 -3.78
C LEU A 34 -4.74 -6.90 -3.13
N GLY A 35 -5.74 -7.56 -3.72
CA GLY A 35 -6.26 -8.84 -3.28
C GLY A 35 -5.21 -9.96 -3.36
N LEU A 36 -4.49 -10.05 -4.48
CA LEU A 36 -3.37 -10.98 -4.67
C LEU A 36 -2.25 -10.74 -3.66
N ALA A 37 -1.86 -9.48 -3.46
CA ALA A 37 -0.85 -9.11 -2.48
C ALA A 37 -1.27 -9.51 -1.05
N LEU A 38 -2.54 -9.33 -0.70
CA LEU A 38 -3.10 -9.77 0.59
C LEU A 38 -3.04 -11.29 0.73
N ALA A 39 -3.46 -12.04 -0.30
CA ALA A 39 -3.46 -13.51 -0.28
C ALA A 39 -2.05 -14.09 -0.09
N LEU A 40 -1.06 -13.56 -0.83
CA LEU A 40 0.34 -13.95 -0.68
C LEU A 40 0.89 -13.62 0.71
N LYS A 41 0.54 -12.45 1.25
CA LYS A 41 0.96 -12.05 2.60
C LYS A 41 0.37 -12.96 3.68
N VAL A 42 -0.92 -13.30 3.57
CA VAL A 42 -1.59 -14.24 4.49
C VAL A 42 -0.94 -15.62 4.43
N LYS A 43 -0.66 -16.13 3.21
CA LYS A 43 0.01 -17.42 3.01
C LYS A 43 1.40 -17.44 3.67
N ARG A 44 2.22 -16.39 3.50
CA ARG A 44 3.55 -16.28 4.10
C ARG A 44 3.52 -16.23 5.64
N ILE A 45 2.55 -15.51 6.21
CA ILE A 45 2.41 -15.42 7.68
C ILE A 45 2.06 -16.79 8.27
N LYS A 46 1.21 -17.58 7.60
CA LYS A 46 0.82 -18.91 8.08
C LYS A 46 1.95 -19.96 8.03
N SER A 47 2.97 -19.77 7.20
CA SER A 47 4.04 -20.75 7.00
C SER A 47 5.30 -20.52 7.82
N THR A 48 5.36 -19.46 8.65
CA THR A 48 6.60 -19.08 9.37
C THR A 48 6.46 -19.40 10.87
N PRO A 49 7.24 -20.32 11.45
CA PRO A 49 7.22 -20.60 12.89
C PRO A 49 7.94 -19.48 13.66
N GLN A 50 7.24 -18.82 14.59
CA GLN A 50 7.74 -17.68 15.37
C GLN A 50 8.64 -18.13 16.53
N LYS A 51 9.83 -17.52 16.68
CA LYS A 51 10.68 -17.65 17.89
C LYS A 51 10.47 -16.46 18.86
N LEU A 52 10.60 -16.72 20.17
CA LEU A 52 10.19 -15.80 21.24
C LEU A 52 10.99 -14.48 21.33
N ASP A 53 12.26 -14.45 20.88
CA ASP A 53 13.11 -13.25 20.83
C ASP A 53 12.68 -12.23 19.75
N GLU A 54 11.79 -12.63 18.84
CA GLU A 54 11.30 -11.78 17.75
C GLU A 54 10.41 -10.63 18.25
N ARG A 55 9.92 -10.64 19.50
CA ARG A 55 8.87 -9.69 19.94
C ARG A 55 9.28 -8.22 19.87
N LEU A 56 10.51 -7.87 20.27
CA LEU A 56 10.99 -6.49 20.21
C LEU A 56 11.23 -6.05 18.74
N GLN A 57 11.81 -6.94 17.92
CA GLN A 57 11.97 -6.73 16.49
C GLN A 57 10.62 -6.61 15.77
N LEU A 58 9.62 -7.38 16.18
CA LEU A 58 8.27 -7.42 15.60
C LEU A 58 7.50 -6.12 15.92
N ILE A 59 7.75 -5.49 17.07
CA ILE A 59 7.20 -4.17 17.40
C ILE A 59 7.83 -3.09 16.51
N THR A 60 9.17 -3.04 16.40
CA THR A 60 9.86 -2.05 15.54
C THR A 60 9.49 -2.23 14.08
N TYR A 61 9.45 -3.48 13.60
CA TYR A 61 9.05 -3.82 12.25
C TYR A 61 7.58 -3.48 11.99
N ARG A 62 6.68 -3.70 12.97
CA ARG A 62 5.27 -3.27 12.88
C ARG A 62 5.15 -1.75 12.83
N ALA A 63 5.86 -1.02 13.68
CA ALA A 63 5.79 0.44 13.71
C ALA A 63 6.26 1.06 12.38
N ILE A 64 7.40 0.60 11.86
CA ILE A 64 7.93 1.03 10.55
C ILE A 64 6.97 0.64 9.42
N SER A 65 6.44 -0.59 9.46
CA SER A 65 5.44 -1.02 8.46
C SER A 65 4.18 -0.18 8.51
N ILE A 66 3.64 0.13 9.69
CA ILE A 66 2.43 0.94 9.86
C ILE A 66 2.66 2.36 9.34
N GLY A 67 3.78 3.00 9.74
CA GLY A 67 4.14 4.33 9.25
C GLY A 67 4.28 4.37 7.72
N PHE A 68 4.92 3.36 7.13
CA PHE A 68 4.99 3.22 5.69
C PHE A 68 3.61 3.08 5.03
N TYR A 69 2.75 2.20 5.55
CA TYR A 69 1.41 2.02 4.98
C TYR A 69 0.52 3.26 5.13
N LEU A 70 0.67 4.05 6.21
CA LEU A 70 -0.04 5.32 6.37
C LEU A 70 0.44 6.37 5.36
N MET A 71 1.76 6.51 5.18
CA MET A 71 2.33 7.39 4.17
C MET A 71 1.89 7.00 2.76
N LEU A 72 1.92 5.70 2.46
CA LEU A 72 1.48 5.18 1.17
C LEU A 72 -0.04 5.40 0.99
N SER A 73 -0.84 5.36 2.06
CA SER A 73 -2.29 5.63 2.00
C SER A 73 -2.57 7.08 1.65
N ALA A 74 -1.80 8.01 2.20
CA ALA A 74 -1.89 9.43 1.86
C ALA A 74 -1.54 9.67 0.38
N ILE A 75 -0.43 9.11 -0.11
CA ILE A 75 -0.02 9.27 -1.51
C ILE A 75 -1.03 8.59 -2.45
N PHE A 76 -1.54 7.43 -2.06
CA PHE A 76 -2.54 6.69 -2.84
C PHE A 76 -3.89 7.42 -2.91
N TRP A 77 -4.26 8.16 -1.87
CA TRP A 77 -5.42 9.05 -1.89
C TRP A 77 -5.25 10.17 -2.92
N PHE A 78 -4.10 10.85 -2.96
CA PHE A 78 -3.81 11.88 -3.96
C PHE A 78 -3.82 11.30 -5.38
N TYR A 79 -3.17 10.14 -5.56
CA TYR A 79 -3.19 9.42 -6.84
C TYR A 79 -4.61 9.11 -7.31
N THR A 80 -5.46 8.60 -6.42
CA THR A 80 -6.84 8.23 -6.76
C THR A 80 -7.68 9.47 -7.05
N LYS A 81 -7.52 10.54 -6.26
CA LYS A 81 -8.19 11.84 -6.48
C LYS A 81 -7.81 12.44 -7.84
N GLU A 82 -6.53 12.52 -8.16
CA GLU A 82 -6.05 13.07 -9.44
C GLU A 82 -6.56 12.24 -10.62
N MET A 83 -6.51 10.91 -10.51
CA MET A 83 -7.01 10.04 -11.58
C MET A 83 -8.52 10.21 -11.82
N ILE A 84 -9.32 10.40 -10.77
CA ILE A 84 -10.77 10.53 -10.91
C ILE A 84 -11.19 11.93 -11.37
N ILE A 85 -10.58 12.99 -10.84
CA ILE A 85 -10.98 14.38 -11.12
C ILE A 85 -10.33 14.92 -12.39
N GLU A 86 -9.03 14.68 -12.57
CA GLU A 86 -8.23 15.28 -13.65
C GLU A 86 -8.02 14.30 -14.81
N GLY A 87 -8.37 13.02 -14.63
CA GLY A 87 -8.19 11.96 -15.63
C GLY A 87 -6.72 11.57 -15.85
N GLN A 88 -5.79 12.29 -15.22
CA GLN A 88 -4.35 12.18 -15.36
C GLN A 88 -3.70 12.33 -13.99
N VAL A 89 -2.63 11.59 -13.74
CA VAL A 89 -1.89 11.67 -12.47
C VAL A 89 -0.71 12.59 -12.66
N SER A 90 -0.53 13.53 -11.73
CA SER A 90 0.58 14.46 -11.77
C SER A 90 1.92 13.74 -11.67
N ILE A 91 2.92 14.21 -12.42
CA ILE A 91 4.31 13.75 -12.33
C ILE A 91 4.81 13.86 -10.89
N ARG A 92 4.38 14.88 -10.14
CA ARG A 92 4.73 15.04 -8.72
C ARG A 92 4.25 13.84 -7.90
N THR A 93 2.99 13.44 -8.05
CA THR A 93 2.37 12.32 -7.33
C THR A 93 3.03 11.00 -7.68
N ILE A 94 3.46 10.84 -8.95
CA ILE A 94 4.27 9.68 -9.39
C ILE A 94 5.64 9.67 -8.68
N ILE A 95 6.34 10.80 -8.63
CA ILE A 95 7.64 10.91 -7.94
C ILE A 95 7.49 10.63 -6.44
N GLU A 96 6.44 11.13 -5.80
CA GLU A 96 6.15 10.87 -4.38
C GLU A 96 5.88 9.37 -4.13
N LEU A 97 5.15 8.70 -5.02
CA LEU A 97 4.93 7.25 -4.98
C LEU A 97 6.24 6.46 -5.11
N VAL A 98 7.10 6.84 -6.06
CA VAL A 98 8.40 6.20 -6.28
C VAL A 98 9.33 6.45 -5.10
N ALA A 99 9.38 7.67 -4.55
CA ALA A 99 10.15 8.00 -3.36
C ALA A 99 9.70 7.17 -2.15
N GLY A 100 8.38 7.00 -1.97
CA GLY A 100 7.83 6.11 -0.95
C GLY A 100 8.26 4.65 -1.14
N LEU A 101 8.21 4.14 -2.38
CA LEU A 101 8.64 2.79 -2.72
C LEU A 101 10.13 2.57 -2.45
N VAL A 102 10.98 3.51 -2.85
CA VAL A 102 12.44 3.47 -2.62
C VAL A 102 12.75 3.55 -1.13
N GLY A 103 12.06 4.41 -0.38
CA GLY A 103 12.19 4.51 1.08
C GLY A 103 11.84 3.19 1.79
N TYR A 104 10.79 2.49 1.33
CA TYR A 104 10.42 1.19 1.86
C TYR A 104 11.39 0.08 1.51
N LEU A 105 11.80 -0.02 0.24
CA LEU A 105 12.78 -1.02 -0.17
C LEU A 105 14.12 -0.79 0.53
N GLY A 106 14.55 0.47 0.66
CA GLY A 106 15.76 0.85 1.37
C GLY A 106 15.68 0.49 2.86
N SER A 107 14.60 0.86 3.54
CA SER A 107 14.40 0.51 4.95
C SER A 107 14.28 -1.01 5.16
N PHE A 108 13.58 -1.73 4.27
CA PHE A 108 13.50 -3.19 4.31
C PHE A 108 14.87 -3.84 4.14
N LEU A 109 15.68 -3.43 3.16
CA LEU A 109 17.02 -3.97 2.93
C LEU A 109 17.97 -3.68 4.08
N VAL A 110 17.94 -2.46 4.63
CA VAL A 110 18.77 -2.07 5.78
C VAL A 110 18.39 -2.86 7.02
N LEU A 111 17.09 -2.99 7.31
CA LEU A 111 16.61 -3.75 8.46
C LEU A 111 16.90 -5.25 8.31
N ASN A 112 16.70 -5.82 7.12
CA ASN A 112 16.95 -7.25 6.86
C ASN A 112 18.43 -7.63 6.78
N LYS A 113 19.34 -6.66 6.62
CA LYS A 113 20.80 -6.90 6.63
C LYS A 113 21.38 -6.76 8.04
N ARG A 114 20.79 -5.92 8.89
CA ARG A 114 21.26 -5.66 10.27
C ARG A 114 20.66 -6.59 11.31
N TYR A 115 19.50 -7.17 11.03
CA TYR A 115 18.72 -8.02 11.91
C TYR A 115 18.30 -9.29 11.16
#